data_AF-A0A9D6IQ68-F1
#
_entry.id   AF-A0A9D6IQ68-F1
#
_cell.length_a   1.000
_cell.length_b   1.000
_cell.length_c   1.000
_cell.angle_alpha   90.00
_cell.angle_beta   90.00
_cell.angle_gamma   90.00
#
_symmetry.space_group_name_H-M   'P 1'
#
loop_
_entity.id
_entity.type
_entity.pdbx_description
1 polymer ?
#
loop_
_entity_poly.entity_id
_entity_poly.type
_entity_poly.pdbx_seq_one_letter_code
_entity_poly.pdbx_strand_id
1 'polypeptide(L)'
;MRHSRRILFGDETRKLELLSTRIDRLDLPLRGTLLDECFRRVRRDLRRAGIDEMRPNFYLSDEYGTVVGTANIGVGFWDADPLLRELHRDARGGTNSRADILLLLRHECGHAFCYLYKLYRDAEFRRLFRVRGHFFRTYPSTDRYVPNPWSKHFVNPFGDHYAQKHPDDDFADTFAEFLAGGWKRRYRAKPGALKKLRYVERTVRAWGRKPAIVRSDPRDLDQPLNRMKRTVRAFLRARVGRYDPRGFLDPDLSSIFTRRGSAGRFLDRFEGEIVRQAAVWSGAPARVVGDILDKVRERAEARRLGVRDTHRTLVELTAYVSSLATHYATTGRFRN
;
A
#
# COMPACT_ATOMS: atom_id res chain seq x y z
N MET A 1 -22.07 19.37 1.38
CA MET A 1 -22.39 17.94 1.18
C MET A 1 -23.69 17.60 1.91
N ARG A 2 -24.65 16.91 1.27
CA ARG A 2 -25.94 16.52 1.89
C ARG A 2 -25.73 15.56 3.08
N HIS A 3 -26.65 15.55 4.05
CA HIS A 3 -26.53 14.68 5.24
C HIS A 3 -26.54 13.19 4.89
N SER A 4 -27.43 12.74 4.00
CA SER A 4 -27.43 11.40 3.39
C SER A 4 -26.05 10.98 2.89
N ARG A 5 -25.39 11.84 2.08
CA ARG A 5 -24.05 11.56 1.55
C ARG A 5 -22.98 11.52 2.63
N ARG A 6 -23.08 12.35 3.67
CA ARG A 6 -22.13 12.30 4.82
C ARG A 6 -22.17 10.95 5.52
N ILE A 7 -23.35 10.33 5.62
CA ILE A 7 -23.50 9.00 6.24
C ILE A 7 -22.98 7.91 5.27
N LEU A 8 -23.43 7.90 4.02
CA LEU A 8 -23.11 6.84 3.06
C LEU A 8 -21.67 6.87 2.53
N PHE A 9 -21.06 8.05 2.45
CA PHE A 9 -19.72 8.23 1.85
C PHE A 9 -18.71 8.81 2.86
N GLY A 10 -19.08 8.87 4.14
CA GLY A 10 -18.18 9.29 5.20
C GLY A 10 -17.06 8.28 5.43
N ASP A 11 -15.95 8.76 6.00
CA ASP A 11 -14.72 7.97 6.18
C ASP A 11 -14.94 6.69 6.99
N GLU A 12 -15.76 6.75 8.04
CA GLU A 12 -16.07 5.59 8.88
C GLU A 12 -16.78 4.47 8.10
N THR A 13 -17.72 4.84 7.22
CA THR A 13 -18.38 3.88 6.33
C THR A 13 -17.40 3.35 5.28
N ARG A 14 -16.59 4.23 4.67
CA ARG A 14 -15.58 3.83 3.69
C ARG A 14 -14.50 2.91 4.29
N LYS A 15 -14.12 3.10 5.55
CA LYS A 15 -13.22 2.19 6.27
C LYS A 15 -13.80 0.78 6.37
N LEU A 16 -15.08 0.65 6.72
CA LEU A 16 -15.76 -0.65 6.77
C LEU A 16 -15.80 -1.35 5.40
N GLU A 17 -15.96 -0.56 4.34
CA GLU A 17 -15.98 -1.00 2.95
C GLU A 17 -14.61 -1.43 2.43
N LEU A 18 -13.56 -0.69 2.77
CA LEU A 18 -12.18 -1.11 2.50
C LEU A 18 -11.91 -2.44 3.22
N LEU A 19 -12.29 -2.53 4.50
CA LEU A 19 -12.13 -3.75 5.30
C LEU A 19 -12.85 -4.98 4.72
N SER A 20 -14.03 -4.80 4.11
CA SER A 20 -14.80 -5.89 3.48
C SER A 20 -14.31 -6.26 2.07
N THR A 21 -13.49 -5.40 1.44
CA THR A 21 -13.04 -5.57 0.06
C THR A 21 -11.77 -6.44 -0.01
N ARG A 22 -11.65 -7.25 -1.07
CA ARG A 22 -10.43 -8.01 -1.37
C ARG A 22 -9.33 -7.07 -1.87
N ILE A 23 -8.09 -7.33 -1.46
CA ILE A 23 -6.97 -6.45 -1.80
C ILE A 23 -6.75 -6.38 -3.32
N ASP A 24 -6.87 -7.52 -4.02
CA ASP A 24 -6.82 -7.61 -5.49
C ASP A 24 -7.97 -6.90 -6.24
N ARG A 25 -8.93 -6.30 -5.52
CA ARG A 25 -10.06 -5.54 -6.07
C ARG A 25 -10.06 -4.08 -5.64
N LEU A 26 -9.08 -3.64 -4.86
CA LEU A 26 -8.95 -2.24 -4.51
C LEU A 26 -8.52 -1.46 -5.75
N ASP A 27 -9.20 -0.35 -6.00
CA ASP A 27 -8.75 0.62 -6.99
C ASP A 27 -7.77 1.59 -6.31
N LEU A 28 -6.48 1.32 -6.47
CA LEU A 28 -5.39 2.08 -5.84
C LEU A 28 -4.55 2.76 -6.92
N PRO A 29 -5.01 3.90 -7.47
CA PRO A 29 -4.21 4.64 -8.43
C PRO A 29 -2.95 5.16 -7.75
N LEU A 30 -1.78 4.90 -8.36
CA LEU A 30 -0.52 5.43 -7.84
C LEU A 30 -0.33 6.90 -8.20
N ARG A 31 -0.78 7.33 -9.38
CA ARG A 31 -0.56 8.69 -9.89
C ARG A 31 -1.19 9.73 -8.97
N GLY A 32 -0.42 10.77 -8.63
CA GLY A 32 -0.92 11.87 -7.78
C GLY A 32 -1.00 11.53 -6.29
N THR A 33 -0.57 10.34 -5.87
CA THR A 33 -0.46 9.96 -4.45
C THR A 33 0.89 10.36 -3.86
N LEU A 34 0.98 10.29 -2.53
CA LEU A 34 2.24 10.42 -1.79
C LEU A 34 3.30 9.42 -2.29
N LEU A 35 2.91 8.20 -2.65
CA LEU A 35 3.82 7.20 -3.19
C LEU A 35 4.43 7.63 -4.53
N ASP A 36 3.61 8.14 -5.46
CA ASP A 36 4.12 8.63 -6.75
C ASP A 36 5.09 9.81 -6.59
N GLU A 37 4.83 10.73 -5.66
CA GLU A 37 5.79 11.78 -5.32
C GLU A 37 7.12 11.21 -4.81
N CYS A 38 7.06 10.23 -3.91
CA CYS A 38 8.24 9.57 -3.36
C CYS A 38 9.00 8.80 -4.45
N PHE A 39 8.32 8.08 -5.34
CA PHE A 39 8.93 7.38 -6.48
C PHE A 39 9.66 8.36 -7.40
N ARG A 40 9.01 9.47 -7.78
CA ARG A 40 9.63 10.53 -8.59
C ARG A 40 10.83 11.15 -7.89
N ARG A 41 10.76 11.36 -6.56
CA ARG A 41 11.88 11.87 -5.78
C ARG A 41 13.06 10.90 -5.76
N VAL A 42 12.85 9.63 -5.45
CA VAL A 42 13.92 8.62 -5.40
C VAL A 42 14.56 8.42 -6.76
N ARG A 43 13.77 8.36 -7.85
CA ARG A 43 14.31 8.30 -9.22
C ARG A 43 15.21 9.50 -9.55
N ARG A 44 14.86 10.70 -9.05
CA ARG A 44 15.71 11.89 -9.21
C ARG A 44 16.95 11.84 -8.33
N ASP A 45 16.86 11.32 -7.11
CA ASP A 45 18.00 11.15 -6.23
C ASP A 45 19.02 10.16 -6.84
N LEU A 46 18.55 9.05 -7.43
CA LEU A 46 19.38 8.09 -8.17
C LEU A 46 20.13 8.74 -9.36
N ARG A 47 19.40 9.46 -10.22
CA ARG A 47 20.01 10.18 -11.36
C ARG A 47 21.05 11.21 -10.90
N ARG A 48 20.76 11.97 -9.84
CA ARG A 48 21.70 12.95 -9.27
C ARG A 48 22.96 12.28 -8.72
N ALA A 49 22.87 11.06 -8.23
CA ALA A 49 24.00 10.26 -7.79
C ALA A 49 24.79 9.61 -8.95
N GLY A 50 24.34 9.75 -10.21
CA GLY A 50 24.95 9.13 -11.38
C GLY A 50 24.58 7.65 -11.56
N ILE A 51 23.40 7.25 -11.09
CA ILE A 51 22.84 5.91 -11.24
C ILE A 51 21.76 5.97 -12.32
N ASP A 52 22.15 5.72 -13.56
CA ASP A 52 21.30 5.94 -14.75
C ASP A 52 20.70 4.63 -15.29
N GLU A 53 21.44 3.52 -15.14
CA GLU A 53 21.08 2.21 -15.70
C GLU A 53 20.14 1.41 -14.77
N MET A 54 20.27 1.56 -13.45
CA MET A 54 19.35 0.93 -12.51
C MET A 54 18.03 1.71 -12.48
N ARG A 55 16.99 1.11 -13.07
CA ARG A 55 15.62 1.68 -13.10
C ARG A 55 14.70 0.88 -12.18
N PRO A 56 14.44 1.34 -10.94
CA PRO A 56 13.57 0.62 -10.03
C PRO A 56 12.12 0.56 -10.55
N ASN A 57 11.57 -0.64 -10.51
CA ASN A 57 10.17 -0.93 -10.83
C ASN A 57 9.37 -1.03 -9.52
N PHE A 58 8.68 0.06 -9.18
CA PHE A 58 7.87 0.13 -7.96
C PHE A 58 6.47 -0.44 -8.23
N TYR A 59 6.00 -1.31 -7.33
CA TYR A 59 4.67 -1.91 -7.41
C TYR A 59 4.05 -2.07 -6.01
N LEU A 60 2.72 -2.16 -5.95
CA LEU A 60 2.01 -2.38 -4.69
C LEU A 60 2.11 -3.85 -4.26
N SER A 61 2.53 -4.06 -3.02
CA SER A 61 2.75 -5.35 -2.39
C SER A 61 2.22 -5.35 -0.95
N ASP A 62 2.44 -6.45 -0.23
CA ASP A 62 2.08 -6.62 1.17
C ASP A 62 3.15 -6.18 2.18
N GLU A 63 4.31 -5.74 1.69
CA GLU A 63 5.39 -5.11 2.45
C GLU A 63 6.30 -4.23 1.57
N TYR A 64 7.21 -3.49 2.22
CA TYR A 64 8.33 -2.86 1.54
C TYR A 64 9.45 -3.88 1.38
N GLY A 65 9.97 -4.04 0.18
CA GLY A 65 11.02 -5.02 -0.06
C GLY A 65 11.48 -5.08 -1.51
N THR A 66 12.73 -5.48 -1.72
CA THR A 66 13.32 -5.69 -3.03
C THR A 66 13.33 -7.17 -3.36
N VAL A 67 12.73 -7.56 -4.48
CA VAL A 67 12.79 -8.95 -4.95
C VAL A 67 14.25 -9.31 -5.26
N VAL A 68 14.76 -10.32 -4.56
CA VAL A 68 16.17 -10.74 -4.62
C VAL A 68 16.63 -10.93 -6.07
N GLY A 69 17.75 -10.30 -6.42
CA GLY A 69 18.32 -10.41 -7.76
C GLY A 69 17.74 -9.44 -8.81
N THR A 70 16.77 -8.60 -8.43
CA THR A 70 16.07 -7.68 -9.35
C THR A 70 16.16 -6.22 -8.90
N ALA A 71 15.55 -5.33 -9.68
CA ALA A 71 15.21 -3.96 -9.30
C ALA A 71 13.69 -3.75 -9.09
N ASN A 72 12.95 -4.84 -8.84
CA ASN A 72 11.52 -4.79 -8.52
C ASN A 72 11.36 -4.54 -7.02
N ILE A 73 10.69 -3.45 -6.67
CA ILE A 73 10.53 -2.98 -5.29
C ILE A 73 9.04 -2.96 -4.95
N GLY A 74 8.64 -3.87 -4.07
CA GLY A 74 7.33 -3.90 -3.45
C GLY A 74 7.17 -2.76 -2.46
N VAL A 75 5.97 -2.19 -2.42
CA VAL A 75 5.60 -1.07 -1.54
C VAL A 75 4.27 -1.41 -0.89
N GLY A 76 4.17 -1.27 0.43
CA GLY A 76 2.96 -1.60 1.16
C GLY A 76 1.73 -0.89 0.59
N PHE A 77 0.73 -1.66 0.13
CA PHE A 77 -0.46 -1.14 -0.54
C PHE A 77 -1.25 -0.14 0.32
N TRP A 78 -1.13 -0.23 1.64
CA TRP A 78 -1.79 0.69 2.57
C TRP A 78 -1.31 2.13 2.41
N ASP A 79 -0.07 2.36 1.97
CA ASP A 79 0.44 3.73 1.78
C ASP A 79 -0.11 4.42 0.51
N ALA A 80 -0.88 3.70 -0.31
CA ALA A 80 -1.49 4.24 -1.53
C ALA A 80 -2.79 5.03 -1.31
N ASP A 81 -3.45 4.87 -0.16
CA ASP A 81 -4.74 5.51 0.14
C ASP A 81 -4.77 6.04 1.59
N PRO A 82 -5.26 7.27 1.84
CA PRO A 82 -5.32 7.84 3.18
C PRO A 82 -6.10 7.01 4.20
N LEU A 83 -7.24 6.44 3.83
CA LEU A 83 -8.06 5.63 4.74
C LEU A 83 -7.40 4.27 5.01
N LEU A 84 -6.73 3.67 4.02
CA LEU A 84 -5.92 2.47 4.26
C LEU A 84 -4.75 2.74 5.22
N ARG A 85 -4.12 3.93 5.17
CA ARG A 85 -3.08 4.32 6.14
C ARG A 85 -3.65 4.42 7.55
N GLU A 86 -4.84 4.99 7.70
CA GLU A 86 -5.53 5.03 9.00
C GLU A 86 -5.88 3.63 9.50
N LEU A 87 -6.44 2.77 8.63
CA LEU A 87 -6.75 1.38 8.98
C LEU A 87 -5.50 0.60 9.40
N HIS A 88 -4.38 0.79 8.67
CA HIS A 88 -3.11 0.17 9.02
C HIS A 88 -2.62 0.63 10.39
N ARG A 89 -2.67 1.95 10.66
CA ARG A 89 -2.31 2.52 11.96
C ARG A 89 -3.17 1.95 13.09
N ASP A 90 -4.47 1.89 12.90
CA ASP A 90 -5.41 1.43 13.92
C ASP A 90 -5.21 -0.06 14.26
N ALA A 91 -4.76 -0.86 13.29
CA ALA A 91 -4.60 -2.30 13.40
C ALA A 91 -3.19 -2.76 13.80
N ARG A 92 -2.13 -2.13 13.25
CA ARG A 92 -0.73 -2.53 13.42
C ARG A 92 0.14 -1.50 14.13
N GLY A 93 -0.38 -0.29 14.36
CA GLY A 93 0.37 0.82 14.94
C GLY A 93 1.19 1.57 13.90
N GLY A 94 1.10 2.90 13.93
CA GLY A 94 1.92 3.80 13.12
C GLY A 94 1.53 3.93 11.64
N THR A 95 2.09 4.95 11.00
CA THR A 95 2.03 5.21 9.56
C THR A 95 3.38 5.68 9.09
N ASN A 96 3.77 5.37 7.86
CA ASN A 96 4.99 5.91 7.28
C ASN A 96 4.79 7.37 6.87
N SER A 97 5.50 8.31 7.49
CA SER A 97 5.56 9.69 7.00
C SER A 97 6.21 9.75 5.61
N ARG A 98 6.13 10.92 4.94
CA ARG A 98 6.85 11.13 3.68
C ARG A 98 8.36 10.86 3.81
N ALA A 99 8.96 11.21 4.95
CA ALA A 99 10.37 10.98 5.19
C ALA A 99 10.68 9.48 5.32
N ASP A 100 9.81 8.73 6.01
CA ASP A 100 9.95 7.29 6.22
C ASP A 100 9.85 6.54 4.89
N ILE A 101 8.84 6.86 4.06
CA ILE A 101 8.68 6.27 2.72
C ILE A 101 9.92 6.55 1.85
N LEU A 102 10.43 7.78 1.85
CA LEU A 102 11.63 8.11 1.09
C LEU A 102 12.86 7.35 1.58
N LEU A 103 12.97 7.12 2.88
CA LEU A 103 14.08 6.39 3.46
C LEU A 103 13.99 4.89 3.12
N LEU A 104 12.82 4.27 3.30
CA LEU A 104 12.52 2.88 2.91
C LEU A 104 12.82 2.65 1.42
N LEU A 105 12.30 3.49 0.53
CA LEU A 105 12.53 3.32 -0.91
C LEU A 105 14.01 3.46 -1.30
N ARG A 106 14.79 4.32 -0.61
CA ARG A 106 16.23 4.43 -0.84
C ARG A 106 16.98 3.21 -0.30
N HIS A 107 16.54 2.66 0.83
CA HIS A 107 17.04 1.41 1.39
C HIS A 107 16.83 0.26 0.39
N GLU A 108 15.61 0.11 -0.14
CA GLU A 108 15.30 -0.88 -1.17
C GLU A 108 16.12 -0.68 -2.47
N CYS A 109 16.33 0.57 -2.88
CA CYS A 109 17.24 0.84 -4.00
C CYS A 109 18.70 0.41 -3.70
N GLY A 110 19.11 0.38 -2.44
CA GLY A 110 20.40 -0.15 -2.01
C GLY A 110 20.50 -1.66 -2.23
N HIS A 111 19.50 -2.43 -1.82
CA HIS A 111 19.41 -3.86 -2.14
C HIS A 111 19.46 -4.09 -3.64
N ALA A 112 18.62 -3.40 -4.41
CA ALA A 112 18.60 -3.51 -5.87
C ALA A 112 19.99 -3.24 -6.49
N PHE A 113 20.66 -2.16 -6.05
CA PHE A 113 22.00 -1.83 -6.53
C PHE A 113 23.03 -2.92 -6.17
N CYS A 114 22.98 -3.45 -4.94
CA CYS A 114 23.83 -4.56 -4.51
C CYS A 114 23.66 -5.80 -5.41
N TYR A 115 22.41 -6.15 -5.71
CA TYR A 115 22.06 -7.32 -6.49
C TYR A 115 22.47 -7.19 -7.95
N LEU A 116 22.10 -6.08 -8.59
CA LEU A 116 22.32 -5.84 -10.02
C LEU A 116 23.80 -5.78 -10.40
N TYR A 117 24.65 -5.28 -9.50
CA TYR A 117 26.10 -5.21 -9.71
C TYR A 117 26.89 -6.28 -8.96
N LYS A 118 26.19 -7.25 -8.34
CA LYS A 118 26.77 -8.38 -7.60
C LYS A 118 27.83 -7.97 -6.57
N LEU A 119 27.62 -6.84 -5.88
CA LEU A 119 28.60 -6.26 -4.97
C LEU A 119 28.99 -7.20 -3.83
N TYR A 120 28.08 -8.07 -3.41
CA TYR A 120 28.31 -9.12 -2.42
C TYR A 120 29.42 -10.14 -2.78
N ARG A 121 29.91 -10.13 -4.03
CA ARG A 121 31.08 -10.92 -4.47
C ARG A 121 32.40 -10.17 -4.34
N ASP A 122 32.38 -8.84 -4.23
CA ASP A 122 33.58 -8.03 -4.11
C ASP A 122 34.29 -8.24 -2.76
N ALA A 123 35.61 -8.34 -2.79
CA ALA A 123 36.40 -8.63 -1.58
C ALA A 123 36.39 -7.47 -0.58
N GLU A 124 36.39 -6.22 -1.05
CA GLU A 124 36.31 -5.04 -0.18
C GLU A 124 34.93 -4.96 0.48
N PHE A 125 33.85 -5.17 -0.29
CA PHE A 125 32.48 -5.26 0.21
C PHE A 125 32.38 -6.28 1.34
N ARG A 126 32.78 -7.53 1.07
CA ARG A 126 32.64 -8.63 2.03
C ARG A 126 33.39 -8.35 3.33
N ARG A 127 34.57 -7.73 3.25
CA ARG A 127 35.35 -7.31 4.41
C ARG A 127 34.69 -6.14 5.17
N LEU A 128 34.22 -5.11 4.48
CA LEU A 128 33.65 -3.90 5.09
C LEU A 128 32.30 -4.18 5.78
N PHE A 129 31.44 -4.98 5.14
CA PHE A 129 30.11 -5.35 5.64
C PHE A 129 30.13 -6.68 6.43
N ARG A 130 31.33 -7.24 6.67
CA ARG A 130 31.56 -8.44 7.50
C ARG A 130 30.74 -9.65 7.05
N VAL A 131 30.60 -9.83 5.73
CA VAL A 131 29.88 -10.96 5.14
C VAL A 131 30.61 -12.27 5.47
N ARG A 132 29.91 -13.19 6.12
CA ARG A 132 30.40 -14.55 6.42
C ARG A 132 29.60 -15.54 5.60
N GLY A 133 30.25 -16.53 4.96
CA GLY A 133 29.55 -17.55 4.18
C GLY A 133 28.80 -16.99 2.96
N HIS A 134 27.67 -17.64 2.62
CA HIS A 134 26.87 -17.33 1.44
C HIS A 134 25.88 -16.20 1.70
N PHE A 135 26.03 -15.07 0.99
CA PHE A 135 25.32 -13.82 1.24
C PHE A 135 23.78 -13.92 1.32
N PHE A 136 23.14 -14.70 0.44
CA PHE A 136 21.68 -14.87 0.46
C PHE A 136 21.17 -15.93 1.45
N ARG A 137 22.07 -16.67 2.11
CA ARG A 137 21.73 -17.73 3.08
C ARG A 137 22.14 -17.36 4.50
N THR A 138 22.54 -16.11 4.73
CA THR A 138 23.07 -15.64 6.01
C THR A 138 22.09 -14.78 6.80
N TYR A 139 20.88 -14.58 6.27
CA TYR A 139 19.80 -14.00 7.05
C TYR A 139 19.51 -14.90 8.26
N PRO A 140 19.49 -14.34 9.48
CA PRO A 140 19.11 -15.10 10.67
C PRO A 140 17.71 -15.70 10.49
N SER A 141 17.48 -16.89 11.03
CA SER A 141 16.17 -17.57 10.96
C SER A 141 15.08 -16.86 11.76
N THR A 142 15.42 -15.85 12.56
CA THR A 142 14.48 -15.05 13.35
C THR A 142 14.85 -13.58 13.29
N ASP A 143 13.89 -12.69 13.52
CA ASP A 143 14.14 -11.24 13.61
C ASP A 143 14.86 -10.80 14.89
N ARG A 144 15.24 -11.73 15.76
CA ARG A 144 15.90 -11.43 17.03
C ARG A 144 17.39 -11.22 16.81
N TYR A 145 17.85 -9.99 17.05
CA TYR A 145 19.26 -9.65 17.17
C TYR A 145 19.44 -8.66 18.33
N VAL A 146 20.62 -8.67 18.96
CA VAL A 146 20.95 -7.73 20.03
C VAL A 146 21.80 -6.62 19.41
N PRO A 147 21.24 -5.41 19.16
CA PRO A 147 22.01 -4.31 18.61
C PRO A 147 23.05 -3.82 19.63
N ASN A 148 24.17 -3.31 19.15
CA ASN A 148 25.07 -2.47 19.93
C ASN A 148 24.77 -0.99 19.62
N PRO A 149 24.07 -0.25 20.49
CA PRO A 149 23.67 1.13 20.21
C PRO A 149 24.84 2.10 20.06
N TRP A 150 25.97 1.77 20.69
CA TRP A 150 27.20 2.58 20.70
C TRP A 150 28.14 2.29 19.53
N SER A 151 27.75 1.39 18.63
CA SER A 151 28.59 1.03 17.49
C SER A 151 28.84 2.24 16.58
N LYS A 152 30.12 2.47 16.30
CA LYS A 152 30.59 3.48 15.33
C LYS A 152 30.72 2.92 13.91
N HIS A 153 30.31 1.67 13.69
CA HIS A 153 30.47 0.96 12.42
C HIS A 153 29.26 0.99 11.50
N PHE A 154 28.09 1.36 12.01
CA PHE A 154 26.84 1.32 11.25
C PHE A 154 26.26 2.73 11.12
N VAL A 155 25.63 2.95 9.98
CA VAL A 155 24.62 4.00 9.89
C VAL A 155 23.38 3.56 10.67
N ASN A 156 22.52 4.50 11.05
CA ASN A 156 21.27 4.16 11.75
C ASN A 156 20.21 5.21 11.40
N PRO A 157 19.72 5.25 10.15
CA PRO A 157 18.82 6.29 9.70
C PRO A 157 17.42 6.18 10.33
N PHE A 158 16.98 4.96 10.67
CA PHE A 158 15.69 4.68 11.31
C PHE A 158 15.73 4.74 12.84
N GLY A 159 16.92 4.73 13.45
CA GLY A 159 17.07 4.69 14.90
C GLY A 159 16.85 3.30 15.52
N ASP A 160 16.51 2.29 14.72
CA ASP A 160 16.15 0.93 15.15
C ASP A 160 17.34 -0.05 15.19
N HIS A 161 18.52 0.38 14.70
CA HIS A 161 19.74 -0.41 14.57
C HIS A 161 19.66 -1.59 13.58
N TYR A 162 18.69 -1.60 12.65
CA TYR A 162 18.42 -2.71 11.74
C TYR A 162 19.60 -3.10 10.86
N ALA A 163 20.43 -2.12 10.46
CA ALA A 163 21.72 -2.35 9.80
C ALA A 163 22.65 -3.37 10.49
N GLN A 164 22.49 -3.64 11.79
CA GLN A 164 23.33 -4.63 12.50
C GLN A 164 22.86 -6.08 12.33
N LYS A 165 21.67 -6.29 11.78
CA LYS A 165 21.05 -7.60 11.62
C LYS A 165 21.73 -8.43 10.53
N HIS A 166 21.93 -7.85 9.36
CA HIS A 166 22.47 -8.54 8.20
C HIS A 166 23.36 -7.62 7.35
N PRO A 167 24.45 -8.13 6.71
CA PRO A 167 25.31 -7.34 5.83
C PRO A 167 24.59 -6.67 4.65
N ASP A 168 23.49 -7.25 4.20
CA ASP A 168 22.66 -6.68 3.13
C ASP A 168 21.89 -5.44 3.62
N ASP A 169 21.25 -5.53 4.79
CA ASP A 169 20.57 -4.40 5.44
C ASP A 169 21.56 -3.29 5.81
N ASP A 170 22.77 -3.65 6.27
CA ASP A 170 23.88 -2.72 6.52
C ASP A 170 24.27 -1.93 5.26
N PHE A 171 24.38 -2.61 4.13
CA PHE A 171 24.66 -1.97 2.85
C PHE A 171 23.49 -1.09 2.40
N ALA A 172 22.26 -1.59 2.49
CA ALA A 172 21.05 -0.90 2.09
C ALA A 172 20.84 0.41 2.87
N ASP A 173 21.00 0.40 4.20
CA ASP A 173 20.97 1.61 5.02
C ASP A 173 22.11 2.57 4.67
N THR A 174 23.32 2.04 4.46
CA THR A 174 24.48 2.87 4.08
C THR A 174 24.23 3.56 2.74
N PHE A 175 23.64 2.85 1.78
CA PHE A 175 23.27 3.37 0.48
C PHE A 175 22.15 4.41 0.58
N ALA A 176 21.15 4.18 1.43
CA ALA A 176 20.07 5.13 1.67
C ALA A 176 20.59 6.46 2.22
N GLU A 177 21.51 6.41 3.18
CA GLU A 177 22.20 7.57 3.74
C GLU A 177 23.10 8.29 2.72
N PHE A 178 23.80 7.54 1.87
CA PHE A 178 24.54 8.12 0.76
C PHE A 178 23.64 8.93 -0.19
N LEU A 179 22.50 8.36 -0.60
CA LEU A 179 21.53 9.02 -1.49
C LEU A 179 20.83 10.21 -0.84
N ALA A 180 20.51 10.13 0.46
CA ALA A 180 19.89 11.23 1.19
C ALA A 180 20.81 12.46 1.30
N GLY A 181 22.13 12.24 1.30
CA GLY A 181 23.14 13.29 1.37
C GLY A 181 23.40 13.81 2.79
N GLY A 182 24.40 14.69 2.94
CA GLY A 182 24.78 15.27 4.25
C GLY A 182 25.49 14.31 5.21
N TRP A 183 25.72 13.06 4.81
CA TRP A 183 26.30 12.00 5.62
C TRP A 183 27.70 12.32 6.16
N LYS A 184 28.52 13.10 5.43
CA LYS A 184 29.87 13.53 5.87
C LYS A 184 29.82 14.25 7.22
N ARG A 185 28.84 15.13 7.41
CA ARG A 185 28.64 15.88 8.67
C ARG A 185 27.96 15.01 9.73
N ARG A 186 26.92 14.25 9.35
CA ARG A 186 26.11 13.42 10.25
C ARG A 186 26.94 12.31 10.90
N TYR A 187 27.82 11.68 10.14
CA TYR A 187 28.61 10.53 10.58
C TYR A 187 30.08 10.88 10.90
N ARG A 188 30.44 12.16 11.06
CA ARG A 188 31.83 12.61 11.28
C ARG A 188 32.55 11.91 12.45
N ALA A 189 31.82 11.56 13.51
CA ALA A 189 32.32 10.88 14.69
C ALA A 189 32.20 9.34 14.64
N LYS A 190 31.74 8.77 13.51
CA LYS A 190 31.56 7.33 13.30
C LYS A 190 32.48 6.82 12.18
N PRO A 191 33.78 6.58 12.46
CA PRO A 191 34.77 6.24 11.44
C PRO A 191 34.46 4.96 10.66
N GLY A 192 33.82 3.97 11.30
CA GLY A 192 33.43 2.74 10.61
C GLY A 192 32.30 2.94 9.61
N ALA A 193 31.26 3.71 9.98
CA ALA A 193 30.19 4.08 9.06
C ALA A 193 30.72 4.95 7.89
N LEU A 194 31.63 5.89 8.15
CA LEU A 194 32.25 6.71 7.10
C LEU A 194 33.05 5.89 6.09
N LYS A 195 33.74 4.82 6.53
CA LYS A 195 34.45 3.91 5.61
C LYS A 195 33.48 3.26 4.62
N LYS A 196 32.32 2.80 5.10
CA LYS A 196 31.26 2.22 4.27
C LYS A 196 30.61 3.24 3.34
N LEU A 197 30.30 4.45 3.83
CA LEU A 197 29.74 5.54 3.01
C LEU A 197 30.69 5.96 1.87
N ARG A 198 31.99 6.06 2.16
CA ARG A 198 33.02 6.30 1.12
C ARG A 198 33.13 5.15 0.14
N TYR A 199 32.97 3.90 0.60
CA TYR A 199 32.92 2.74 -0.29
C TYR A 199 31.71 2.82 -1.23
N VAL A 200 30.51 3.13 -0.72
CA VAL A 200 29.32 3.33 -1.56
C VAL A 200 29.55 4.45 -2.58
N GLU A 201 30.09 5.61 -2.17
CA GLU A 201 30.39 6.72 -3.08
C GLU A 201 31.31 6.29 -4.25
N ARG A 202 32.40 5.56 -3.96
CA ARG A 202 33.30 5.05 -5.01
C ARG A 202 32.62 4.01 -5.90
N THR A 203 31.85 3.11 -5.31
CA THR A 203 31.17 2.02 -6.02
C THR A 203 30.11 2.58 -6.98
N VAL A 204 29.31 3.54 -6.52
CA VAL A 204 28.32 4.23 -7.36
C VAL A 204 29.00 4.96 -8.51
N ARG A 205 30.14 5.63 -8.30
CA ARG A 205 30.90 6.23 -9.40
C ARG A 205 31.44 5.20 -10.40
N ALA A 206 31.87 4.04 -9.92
CA ALA A 206 32.44 3.00 -10.77
C ALA A 206 31.39 2.22 -11.60
N TRP A 207 30.17 2.06 -11.06
CA TRP A 207 29.15 1.18 -11.62
C TRP A 207 27.85 1.88 -12.04
N GLY A 208 27.49 3.03 -11.48
CA GLY A 208 26.16 3.63 -11.64
C GLY A 208 25.76 3.98 -13.07
N ARG A 209 26.75 4.26 -13.93
CA ARG A 209 26.56 4.53 -15.36
C ARG A 209 26.84 3.33 -16.27
N LYS A 210 27.24 2.19 -15.70
CA LYS A 210 27.49 0.97 -16.46
C LYS A 210 26.21 0.14 -16.51
N PRO A 211 25.98 -0.65 -17.58
CA PRO A 211 24.89 -1.59 -17.60
C PRO A 211 24.93 -2.53 -16.40
N ALA A 212 23.75 -2.86 -15.86
CA ALA A 212 23.63 -3.84 -14.79
C ALA A 212 24.18 -5.21 -15.22
N ILE A 213 24.87 -5.91 -14.31
CA ILE A 213 25.41 -7.26 -14.57
C ILE A 213 24.28 -8.28 -14.60
N VAL A 214 23.26 -8.09 -13.76
CA VAL A 214 22.05 -8.91 -13.73
C VAL A 214 20.94 -8.18 -14.48
N ARG A 215 20.24 -8.89 -15.38
CA ARG A 215 19.03 -8.36 -16.03
C ARG A 215 17.84 -8.54 -15.10
N SER A 216 17.08 -7.48 -14.88
CA SER A 216 15.85 -7.50 -14.09
C SER A 216 14.64 -7.65 -15.02
N ASP A 217 13.87 -8.74 -14.90
CA ASP A 217 12.56 -8.83 -15.56
C ASP A 217 11.52 -8.07 -14.71
N PRO A 218 10.84 -7.05 -15.23
CA PRO A 218 9.84 -6.29 -14.47
C PRO A 218 8.59 -7.12 -14.09
N ARG A 219 8.46 -8.35 -14.58
CA ARG A 219 7.36 -9.28 -14.25
C ARG A 219 7.67 -10.17 -13.05
N ASP A 220 8.92 -10.23 -12.60
CA ASP A 220 9.36 -11.00 -11.44
C ASP A 220 8.98 -10.27 -10.14
N LEU A 221 7.69 -10.27 -9.83
CA LEU A 221 7.10 -9.59 -8.68
C LEU A 221 6.81 -10.58 -7.56
N ASP A 222 7.19 -10.22 -6.33
CA ASP A 222 6.78 -10.92 -5.12
C ASP A 222 5.54 -10.27 -4.50
N GLN A 223 4.54 -11.09 -4.17
CA GLN A 223 3.22 -10.68 -3.64
C GLN A 223 2.57 -9.42 -4.27
N PRO A 224 2.54 -9.25 -5.61
CA PRO A 224 1.86 -8.10 -6.22
C PRO A 224 0.37 -8.06 -5.87
N LEU A 225 -0.20 -6.84 -5.81
CA LEU A 225 -1.60 -6.58 -5.44
C LEU A 225 -2.62 -7.55 -6.09
N ASN A 226 -2.46 -7.84 -7.39
CA ASN A 226 -3.37 -8.72 -8.15
C ASN A 226 -3.36 -10.20 -7.71
N ARG A 227 -2.37 -10.63 -6.91
CA ARG A 227 -2.32 -11.97 -6.31
C ARG A 227 -2.90 -12.01 -4.89
N MET A 228 -3.20 -10.86 -4.29
CA MET A 228 -3.66 -10.74 -2.90
C MET A 228 -5.17 -10.97 -2.77
N LYS A 229 -5.59 -12.24 -2.71
CA LYS A 229 -7.02 -12.63 -2.70
C LYS A 229 -7.75 -12.45 -1.36
N ARG A 230 -7.02 -12.13 -0.28
CA ARG A 230 -7.59 -11.91 1.07
C ARG A 230 -8.21 -10.50 1.18
N THR A 231 -9.13 -10.31 2.12
CA THR A 231 -9.68 -8.98 2.41
C THR A 231 -8.70 -8.11 3.20
N VAL A 232 -8.86 -6.79 3.13
CA VAL A 232 -8.06 -5.85 3.94
C VAL A 232 -8.21 -6.18 5.42
N ARG A 233 -9.42 -6.50 5.89
CA ARG A 233 -9.67 -6.95 7.26
C ARG A 233 -8.84 -8.17 7.65
N ALA A 234 -8.81 -9.19 6.80
CA ALA A 234 -8.04 -10.40 7.06
C ALA A 234 -6.53 -10.14 7.06
N PHE A 235 -6.04 -9.27 6.18
CA PHE A 235 -4.63 -8.88 6.13
C PHE A 235 -4.19 -8.09 7.36
N LEU A 236 -4.96 -7.07 7.75
CA LEU A 236 -4.63 -6.22 8.89
C LEU A 236 -4.96 -6.86 10.24
N ARG A 237 -5.75 -7.96 10.26
CA ARG A 237 -6.38 -8.51 11.48
C ARG A 237 -7.20 -7.44 12.22
N ALA A 238 -7.83 -6.54 11.46
CA ALA A 238 -8.52 -5.37 11.99
C ALA A 238 -9.85 -5.74 12.68
N ARG A 239 -10.17 -5.04 13.77
CA ARG A 239 -11.44 -5.16 14.49
C ARG A 239 -12.46 -4.16 13.93
N VAL A 240 -13.65 -4.64 13.60
CA VAL A 240 -14.68 -3.91 12.85
C VAL A 240 -15.49 -2.96 13.72
N GLY A 241 -15.75 -3.33 14.98
CA GLY A 241 -16.60 -2.59 15.90
C GLY A 241 -16.07 -1.22 16.35
N ARG A 242 -14.97 -0.75 15.76
CA ARG A 242 -14.43 0.60 15.98
C ARG A 242 -15.02 1.66 15.06
N TYR A 243 -15.64 1.24 13.95
CA TYR A 243 -16.10 2.14 12.89
C TYR A 243 -17.63 2.16 12.83
N ASP A 244 -18.19 3.31 12.47
CA ASP A 244 -19.63 3.54 12.39
C ASP A 244 -20.28 2.83 11.17
N PRO A 245 -21.19 1.85 11.40
CA PRO A 245 -21.80 1.05 10.33
C PRO A 245 -23.03 1.70 9.69
N ARG A 246 -23.46 2.90 10.10
CA ARG A 246 -24.74 3.49 9.65
C ARG A 246 -24.87 3.68 8.14
N GLY A 247 -23.75 3.89 7.42
CA GLY A 247 -23.72 3.96 5.96
C GLY A 247 -23.29 2.67 5.26
N PHE A 248 -22.96 1.61 6.02
CA PHE A 248 -22.35 0.39 5.50
C PHE A 248 -23.41 -0.59 4.95
N LEU A 249 -23.53 -0.64 3.61
CA LEU A 249 -24.57 -1.42 2.92
C LEU A 249 -24.13 -2.83 2.49
N ASP A 250 -22.81 -3.06 2.46
CA ASP A 250 -22.18 -4.28 1.94
C ASP A 250 -22.75 -5.63 2.44
N PRO A 251 -23.15 -5.80 3.72
CA PRO A 251 -23.76 -7.04 4.18
C PRO A 251 -25.05 -7.37 3.42
N ASP A 252 -25.91 -6.39 3.19
CA ASP A 252 -27.22 -6.59 2.52
C ASP A 252 -27.07 -6.72 1.01
N LEU A 253 -26.12 -6.01 0.41
CA LEU A 253 -25.85 -6.19 -1.02
C LEU A 253 -25.42 -7.62 -1.34
N SER A 254 -24.87 -8.33 -0.36
CA SER A 254 -24.49 -9.74 -0.52
C SER A 254 -25.68 -10.71 -0.47
N SER A 255 -26.86 -10.28 0.01
CA SER A 255 -28.09 -11.07 -0.04
C SER A 255 -28.91 -10.78 -1.30
N ILE A 256 -28.87 -9.54 -1.80
CA ILE A 256 -29.60 -9.09 -3.01
C ILE A 256 -28.89 -9.50 -4.30
N PHE A 257 -27.55 -9.36 -4.36
CA PHE A 257 -26.77 -9.61 -5.56
C PHE A 257 -25.93 -10.89 -5.47
N THR A 258 -25.49 -11.40 -6.62
CA THR A 258 -24.57 -12.54 -6.70
C THR A 258 -23.11 -12.11 -6.55
N ARG A 259 -22.25 -13.00 -6.05
CA ARG A 259 -20.83 -12.68 -5.73
C ARG A 259 -19.92 -12.51 -6.96
N ARG A 260 -20.45 -12.68 -8.18
CA ARG A 260 -19.72 -12.60 -9.44
C ARG A 260 -20.64 -12.07 -10.54
N GLY A 261 -20.23 -10.98 -11.16
CA GLY A 261 -20.88 -10.43 -12.34
C GLY A 261 -20.72 -8.92 -12.39
N SER A 262 -21.65 -8.27 -13.09
CA SER A 262 -21.78 -6.81 -13.10
C SER A 262 -23.25 -6.43 -12.96
N ALA A 263 -23.55 -5.64 -11.94
CA ALA A 263 -24.86 -5.05 -11.71
C ALA A 263 -25.03 -3.70 -12.42
N GLY A 264 -23.97 -3.13 -13.03
CA GLY A 264 -23.99 -1.78 -13.59
C GLY A 264 -25.13 -1.54 -14.57
N ARG A 265 -25.22 -2.37 -15.63
CA ARG A 265 -26.30 -2.27 -16.64
C ARG A 265 -27.71 -2.41 -16.05
N PHE A 266 -27.85 -3.23 -15.01
CA PHE A 266 -29.13 -3.40 -14.32
C PHE A 266 -29.49 -2.13 -13.55
N LEU A 267 -28.53 -1.58 -12.80
CA LEU A 267 -28.73 -0.33 -12.05
C LEU A 267 -29.04 0.82 -13.00
N ASP A 268 -28.30 0.97 -14.11
CA ASP A 268 -28.58 1.97 -15.16
C ASP A 268 -30.01 1.89 -15.71
N ARG A 269 -30.46 0.67 -15.97
CA ARG A 269 -31.77 0.43 -16.58
C ARG A 269 -32.92 0.81 -15.63
N PHE A 270 -32.79 0.49 -14.34
CA PHE A 270 -33.90 0.58 -13.39
C PHE A 270 -33.80 1.75 -12.40
N GLU A 271 -32.73 2.55 -12.46
CA GLU A 271 -32.50 3.67 -11.54
C GLU A 271 -33.71 4.60 -11.41
N GLY A 272 -34.23 5.10 -12.53
CA GLY A 272 -35.36 6.04 -12.52
C GLY A 272 -36.65 5.43 -11.97
N GLU A 273 -36.89 4.14 -12.19
CA GLU A 273 -38.04 3.43 -11.64
C GLU A 273 -37.91 3.23 -10.13
N ILE A 274 -36.75 2.76 -9.67
CA ILE A 274 -36.48 2.55 -8.24
C ILE A 274 -36.56 3.87 -7.49
N VAL A 275 -35.94 4.95 -8.01
CA VAL A 275 -35.98 6.28 -7.39
C VAL A 275 -37.41 6.77 -7.23
N ARG A 276 -38.21 6.67 -8.30
CA ARG A 276 -39.61 7.11 -8.28
C ARG A 276 -40.42 6.32 -7.26
N GLN A 277 -40.36 4.99 -7.30
CA GLN A 277 -41.15 4.14 -6.42
C GLN A 277 -40.75 4.32 -4.96
N ALA A 278 -39.45 4.23 -4.64
CA ALA A 278 -38.99 4.34 -3.27
C ALA A 278 -39.23 5.75 -2.69
N ALA A 279 -39.09 6.82 -3.47
CA ALA A 279 -39.37 8.18 -2.99
C ALA A 279 -40.86 8.37 -2.61
N VAL A 280 -41.78 7.87 -3.45
CA VAL A 280 -43.23 7.95 -3.20
C VAL A 280 -43.60 7.24 -1.91
N TRP A 281 -43.15 5.99 -1.74
CA TRP A 281 -43.60 5.15 -0.62
C TRP A 281 -42.86 5.38 0.68
N SER A 282 -41.64 5.92 0.65
CA SER A 282 -40.87 6.21 1.86
C SER A 282 -41.11 7.60 2.45
N GLY A 283 -41.68 8.53 1.66
CA GLY A 283 -41.74 9.95 2.00
C GLY A 283 -40.38 10.66 1.99
N ALA A 284 -39.29 9.96 1.63
CA ALA A 284 -37.97 10.56 1.51
C ALA A 284 -37.84 11.36 0.20
N PRO A 285 -37.07 12.48 0.19
CA PRO A 285 -36.79 13.19 -1.05
C PRO A 285 -36.09 12.28 -2.08
N ALA A 286 -36.49 12.34 -3.35
CA ALA A 286 -35.91 11.52 -4.44
C ALA A 286 -34.37 11.59 -4.50
N ARG A 287 -33.78 12.75 -4.18
CA ARG A 287 -32.32 12.92 -4.06
C ARG A 287 -31.65 12.03 -3.00
N VAL A 288 -32.34 11.72 -1.89
CA VAL A 288 -31.84 10.82 -0.84
C VAL A 288 -31.84 9.39 -1.35
N VAL A 289 -32.92 8.99 -2.04
CA VAL A 289 -33.02 7.69 -2.69
C VAL A 289 -31.92 7.53 -3.76
N GLY A 290 -31.68 8.57 -4.55
CA GLY A 290 -30.55 8.64 -5.48
C GLY A 290 -29.19 8.46 -4.79
N ASP A 291 -28.96 9.13 -3.65
CA ASP A 291 -27.72 8.95 -2.87
C ASP A 291 -27.53 7.48 -2.39
N ILE A 292 -28.61 6.77 -2.05
CA ILE A 292 -28.56 5.33 -1.70
C ILE A 292 -28.17 4.52 -2.93
N LEU A 293 -28.80 4.75 -4.09
CA LEU A 293 -28.48 4.00 -5.31
C LEU A 293 -27.07 4.27 -5.84
N ASP A 294 -26.58 5.51 -5.76
CA ASP A 294 -25.18 5.85 -6.01
C ASP A 294 -24.26 4.96 -5.18
N LYS A 295 -24.61 4.78 -3.89
CA LYS A 295 -23.82 3.96 -2.99
C LYS A 295 -23.90 2.47 -3.33
N VAL A 296 -25.10 1.96 -3.63
CA VAL A 296 -25.30 0.58 -4.09
C VAL A 296 -24.44 0.31 -5.33
N ARG A 297 -24.43 1.23 -6.30
CA ARG A 297 -23.64 1.15 -7.54
C ARG A 297 -22.14 1.10 -7.25
N GLU A 298 -21.61 2.06 -6.48
CA GLU A 298 -20.20 2.12 -6.08
C GLU A 298 -19.76 0.79 -5.44
N ARG A 299 -20.58 0.26 -4.53
CA ARG A 299 -20.26 -0.98 -3.81
C ARG A 299 -20.44 -2.25 -4.64
N ALA A 300 -21.44 -2.29 -5.53
CA ALA A 300 -21.64 -3.40 -6.45
C ALA A 300 -20.47 -3.52 -7.43
N GLU A 301 -19.97 -2.41 -7.96
CA GLU A 301 -18.79 -2.37 -8.83
C GLU A 301 -17.53 -2.82 -8.10
N ALA A 302 -17.21 -2.19 -6.96
CA ALA A 302 -16.03 -2.53 -6.15
C ALA A 302 -15.99 -4.02 -5.75
N ARG A 303 -17.15 -4.61 -5.52
CA ARG A 303 -17.28 -6.02 -5.11
C ARG A 303 -17.59 -6.98 -6.25
N ARG A 304 -17.70 -6.48 -7.50
CA ARG A 304 -18.05 -7.24 -8.71
C ARG A 304 -19.31 -8.09 -8.52
N LEU A 305 -20.34 -7.45 -7.97
CA LEU A 305 -21.64 -8.06 -7.72
C LEU A 305 -22.41 -8.18 -9.03
N GLY A 306 -23.10 -9.31 -9.21
CA GLY A 306 -23.91 -9.62 -10.39
C GLY A 306 -25.39 -9.71 -10.09
N VAL A 307 -26.19 -9.75 -11.15
CA VAL A 307 -27.64 -9.96 -11.07
C VAL A 307 -27.94 -11.42 -11.38
N ARG A 308 -28.81 -12.05 -10.58
CA ARG A 308 -29.24 -13.44 -10.82
C ARG A 308 -30.44 -13.46 -11.77
N ASP A 309 -31.54 -12.90 -11.31
CA ASP A 309 -32.81 -12.78 -12.00
C ASP A 309 -33.25 -11.32 -11.93
N THR A 310 -33.60 -10.75 -13.07
CA THR A 310 -33.86 -9.30 -13.18
C THR A 310 -35.06 -8.89 -12.34
N HIS A 311 -36.16 -9.65 -12.43
CA HIS A 311 -37.40 -9.32 -11.73
C HIS A 311 -37.21 -9.44 -10.21
N ARG A 312 -36.67 -10.55 -9.74
CA ARG A 312 -36.39 -10.78 -8.33
C ARG A 312 -35.44 -9.74 -7.75
N THR A 313 -34.32 -9.46 -8.42
CA THR A 313 -33.36 -8.45 -7.94
C THR A 313 -33.98 -7.05 -7.92
N LEU A 314 -34.86 -6.71 -8.88
CA LEU A 314 -35.59 -5.44 -8.87
C LEU A 314 -36.51 -5.32 -7.66
N VAL A 315 -37.28 -6.36 -7.35
CA VAL A 315 -38.16 -6.39 -6.17
C VAL A 315 -37.34 -6.27 -4.88
N GLU A 316 -36.32 -7.11 -4.71
CA GLU A 316 -35.46 -7.12 -3.52
C GLU A 316 -34.75 -5.77 -3.32
N LEU A 317 -34.20 -5.18 -4.39
CA LEU A 317 -33.51 -3.89 -4.32
C LEU A 317 -34.47 -2.74 -4.04
N THR A 318 -35.64 -2.70 -4.68
CA THR A 318 -36.63 -1.64 -4.46
C THR A 318 -37.17 -1.68 -3.03
N ALA A 319 -37.42 -2.87 -2.48
CA ALA A 319 -37.84 -3.05 -1.09
C ALA A 319 -36.73 -2.59 -0.12
N TYR A 320 -35.48 -2.98 -0.37
CA TYR A 320 -34.33 -2.57 0.44
C TYR A 320 -34.12 -1.06 0.44
N VAL A 321 -34.09 -0.44 -0.74
CA VAL A 321 -33.90 1.01 -0.89
C VAL A 321 -35.05 1.78 -0.25
N SER A 322 -36.30 1.33 -0.43
CA SER A 322 -37.47 1.91 0.24
C SER A 322 -37.34 1.85 1.76
N SER A 323 -36.91 0.70 2.31
CA SER A 323 -36.71 0.53 3.76
C SER A 323 -35.67 1.49 4.33
N LEU A 324 -34.50 1.61 3.68
CA LEU A 324 -33.46 2.56 4.07
C LEU A 324 -33.96 4.01 4.00
N ALA A 325 -34.70 4.35 2.93
CA ALA A 325 -35.24 5.67 2.72
C ALA A 325 -36.29 6.05 3.79
N THR A 326 -37.19 5.12 4.15
CA THR A 326 -38.18 5.33 5.21
C THR A 326 -37.51 5.54 6.56
N HIS A 327 -36.50 4.73 6.88
CA HIS A 327 -35.77 4.90 8.13
C HIS A 327 -35.03 6.25 8.18
N TYR A 328 -34.46 6.70 7.06
CA TYR A 328 -33.83 8.01 6.97
C TYR A 328 -34.83 9.15 7.09
N ALA A 329 -35.99 9.06 6.46
CA ALA A 329 -37.04 10.08 6.55
C ALA A 329 -37.55 10.26 8.00
N THR A 330 -37.57 9.17 8.77
CA THR A 330 -38.08 9.16 10.16
C THR A 330 -37.03 9.50 11.21
N THR A 331 -35.77 9.09 11.01
CA THR A 331 -34.72 9.18 12.05
C THR A 331 -33.52 10.05 11.66
N GLY A 332 -33.41 10.43 10.38
CA GLY A 332 -32.20 11.02 9.80
C GLY A 332 -31.04 10.03 9.60
N ARG A 333 -31.26 8.73 9.82
CA ARG A 333 -30.23 7.67 9.70
C ARG A 333 -30.72 6.56 8.76
N PHE A 334 -29.81 5.85 8.11
CA PHE A 334 -30.19 4.69 7.28
C PHE A 334 -30.34 3.41 8.08
N ARG A 335 -29.72 3.33 9.26
CA ARG A 335 -29.78 2.21 10.20
C ARG A 335 -29.65 2.74 11.64
N ASN A 336 -30.09 1.94 12.61
CA ASN A 336 -29.95 2.22 14.04
C ASN A 336 -28.49 2.35 14.47
#